data_AF-A0A191ZUP8-F1
#
_entry.id   AF-A0A191ZUP8-F1
#
_cell.length_a   1.000
_cell.length_b   1.000
_cell.length_c   1.000
_cell.angle_alpha   90.00
_cell.angle_beta   90.00
_cell.angle_gamma   90.00
#
_symmetry.space_group_name_H-M   'P 1'
#
loop_
_entity.id
_entity.type
_entity.pdbx_description
1 polymer ?
#
loop_
_entity_poly.entity_id
_entity_poly.type
_entity_poly.pdbx_seq_one_letter_code
_entity_poly.pdbx_strand_id
1 'polypeptide(L)'
;MKAEFTIFQEGAGYWYVQKSDQAAAISEPAVYRGKVFPTKIAACRTALSEAEAGGAKELHLYGFGATTGIKKEAKARGIKPFIYFPSIDTKLA
;
A
#
# COMPACT_ATOMS: atom_id res chain seq x y z
N MET A 1 13.27 -10.67 -4.48
CA MET A 1 12.17 -10.77 -3.49
C MET A 1 11.37 -9.49 -3.56
N LYS A 2 10.06 -9.58 -3.77
CA LYS A 2 9.16 -8.42 -3.92
C LYS A 2 8.09 -8.44 -2.82
N ALA A 3 7.68 -7.27 -2.35
CA ALA A 3 6.53 -7.09 -1.49
C ALA A 3 5.47 -6.28 -2.25
N GLU A 4 4.23 -6.77 -2.25
CA GLU A 4 3.14 -6.25 -3.07
C GLU A 4 1.96 -5.89 -2.19
N PHE A 5 1.55 -4.62 -2.20
CA PHE A 5 0.47 -4.12 -1.36
C PHE A 5 -0.55 -3.33 -2.17
N THR A 6 -1.83 -3.49 -1.82
CA THR A 6 -2.91 -2.63 -2.31
C THR A 6 -3.28 -1.63 -1.22
N ILE A 7 -3.23 -0.34 -1.56
CA ILE A 7 -3.67 0.75 -0.70
C ILE A 7 -5.14 1.06 -1.01
N PHE A 8 -5.99 1.01 0.01
CA PHE A 8 -7.39 1.41 -0.07
C PHE A 8 -7.60 2.80 0.53
N GLN A 9 -8.54 3.53 -0.03
CA GLN A 9 -9.11 4.73 0.58
C GLN A 9 -10.53 4.40 1.04
N GLU A 10 -10.83 4.69 2.31
CA GLU A 10 -12.15 4.54 2.91
C GLU A 10 -12.47 5.81 3.70
N GLY A 11 -13.53 6.51 3.32
CA GLY A 11 -13.81 7.86 3.83
C GLY A 11 -12.61 8.81 3.72
N ALA A 12 -12.19 9.36 4.86
CA ALA A 12 -11.00 10.23 4.97
C ALA A 12 -9.69 9.48 5.26
N GLY A 13 -9.76 8.15 5.46
CA GLY A 13 -8.65 7.31 5.86
C GLY A 13 -8.06 6.48 4.71
N TYR A 14 -6.90 5.91 4.99
CA TYR A 14 -6.18 5.00 4.11
C TYR A 14 -5.78 3.74 4.87
N TRP A 15 -5.82 2.59 4.23
CA TRP A 15 -5.32 1.35 4.80
C TRP A 15 -4.74 0.49 3.69
N TYR A 16 -4.12 -0.64 4.02
CA TYR A 16 -3.51 -1.49 3.01
C TYR A 16 -3.59 -2.97 3.38
N VAL A 17 -3.45 -3.80 2.35
CA VAL A 17 -3.37 -5.27 2.45
C VAL A 17 -2.30 -5.79 1.51
N GLN A 18 -1.90 -7.04 1.69
CA GLN A 18 -1.12 -7.78 0.70
C GLN A 18 -1.91 -7.86 -0.61
N LYS A 19 -1.22 -7.79 -1.75
CA LYS A 19 -1.88 -7.78 -3.07
C LYS A 19 -2.73 -9.02 -3.34
N SER A 20 -2.35 -10.16 -2.77
CA SER A 20 -3.11 -11.43 -2.82
C SER A 20 -4.50 -11.30 -2.20
N ASP A 21 -4.64 -10.48 -1.17
CA ASP A 21 -5.85 -10.38 -0.37
C ASP A 21 -6.79 -9.31 -0.87
N GLN A 22 -6.41 -8.57 -1.93
CA GLN A 22 -7.19 -7.45 -2.45
C GLN A 22 -8.65 -7.82 -2.74
N ALA A 23 -8.89 -8.94 -3.42
CA ALA A 23 -10.26 -9.32 -3.80
C ALA A 23 -11.12 -9.60 -2.56
N ALA A 24 -10.57 -10.35 -1.59
CA ALA A 24 -11.25 -10.64 -0.34
C ALA A 24 -11.45 -9.37 0.51
N ALA A 25 -10.47 -8.47 0.54
CA ALA A 25 -10.56 -7.20 1.24
C ALA A 25 -11.60 -6.23 0.65
N ILE A 26 -11.89 -6.32 -0.65
CA ILE A 26 -12.99 -5.58 -1.29
C ILE A 26 -14.34 -6.16 -0.89
N SER A 27 -14.46 -7.50 -0.89
CA SER A 27 -15.72 -8.19 -0.54
C SER A 27 -16.04 -8.09 0.96
N GLU A 28 -15.04 -8.16 1.83
CA GLU A 28 -15.19 -8.16 3.28
C GLU A 28 -14.23 -7.16 3.97
N PRO A 29 -14.38 -5.85 3.76
CA PRO A 29 -13.44 -4.85 4.28
C PRO A 29 -13.30 -4.89 5.80
N ALA A 30 -14.34 -5.23 6.55
CA ALA A 30 -14.30 -5.29 8.01
C ALA A 30 -13.36 -6.38 8.56
N VAL A 31 -13.12 -7.45 7.81
CA VAL A 31 -12.27 -8.57 8.23
C VAL A 31 -10.78 -8.28 7.97
N TYR A 32 -10.49 -7.64 6.84
CA TYR A 32 -9.12 -7.40 6.38
C TYR A 32 -8.55 -6.04 6.81
N ARG A 33 -9.41 -5.11 7.20
CA ARG A 33 -9.00 -3.77 7.61
C ARG A 33 -8.25 -3.83 8.93
N GLY A 34 -6.94 -3.74 8.82
CA GLY A 34 -6.07 -3.48 9.96
C GLY A 34 -6.09 -2.01 10.36
N LYS A 35 -4.91 -1.42 10.46
CA LYS A 35 -4.76 -0.02 10.86
C LYS A 35 -5.19 0.95 9.76
N VAL A 36 -6.04 1.91 10.13
CA VAL A 36 -6.39 3.06 9.29
C VAL A 36 -5.43 4.22 9.57
N PHE A 37 -4.91 4.82 8.50
CA PHE A 37 -3.96 5.91 8.50
C PHE A 37 -4.65 7.20 8.03
N PRO A 38 -4.35 8.35 8.63
CA PRO A 38 -4.96 9.63 8.27
C PRO A 38 -4.47 10.15 6.92
N THR A 39 -3.31 9.66 6.43
CA THR A 39 -2.76 10.07 5.14
C THR A 39 -2.27 8.88 4.36
N LYS A 40 -2.35 9.00 3.04
CA LYS A 40 -1.89 8.01 2.08
C LYS A 40 -0.40 7.69 2.25
N ILE A 41 0.42 8.72 2.50
CA ILE A 41 1.87 8.54 2.69
C ILE A 41 2.19 7.77 3.98
N ALA A 42 1.37 7.91 5.03
CA ALA A 42 1.55 7.16 6.26
C ALA A 42 1.29 5.66 6.03
N ALA A 43 0.21 5.29 5.33
CA ALA A 43 -0.06 3.89 4.96
C ALA A 43 1.12 3.29 4.19
N CYS A 44 1.69 4.03 3.24
CA CYS A 44 2.80 3.52 2.42
C CYS A 44 4.13 3.44 3.16
N ARG A 45 4.39 4.32 4.13
CA ARG A 45 5.57 4.20 4.99
C ARG A 45 5.49 2.95 5.86
N THR A 46 4.31 2.60 6.34
CA THR A 46 4.10 1.35 7.07
C THR A 46 4.28 0.14 6.15
N ALA A 47 3.70 0.14 4.95
CA ALA A 47 3.92 -0.90 3.95
C ALA A 47 5.41 -1.05 3.54
N LEU A 48 6.13 0.06 3.37
CA LEU A 48 7.58 0.05 3.13
C LEU A 48 8.36 -0.56 4.30
N SER A 49 8.00 -0.23 5.53
CA SER A 49 8.67 -0.78 6.72
C SER A 49 8.41 -2.28 6.88
N GLU A 50 7.20 -2.74 6.52
CA GLU A 50 6.86 -4.16 6.46
C GLU A 50 7.65 -4.89 5.36
N ALA A 51 7.76 -4.29 4.17
CA ALA A 51 8.58 -4.82 3.09
C ALA A 51 10.06 -4.94 3.49
N GLU A 52 10.60 -3.91 4.16
CA GLU A 52 11.97 -3.88 4.65
C GLU A 52 12.22 -4.94 5.71
N ALA A 53 11.32 -5.07 6.70
CA ALA A 53 11.39 -6.12 7.72
C ALA A 53 11.30 -7.54 7.12
N GLY A 54 10.54 -7.70 6.04
CA GLY A 54 10.46 -8.94 5.26
C GLY A 54 11.63 -9.19 4.30
N GLY A 55 12.64 -8.30 4.24
CA GLY A 55 13.80 -8.46 3.36
C GLY A 55 13.53 -8.22 1.87
N ALA A 56 12.43 -7.53 1.53
CA ALA A 56 12.08 -7.23 0.15
C ALA A 56 13.13 -6.34 -0.53
N LYS A 57 13.33 -6.56 -1.83
CA LYS A 57 14.17 -5.73 -2.71
C LYS A 57 13.35 -4.84 -3.63
N GLU A 58 12.07 -5.14 -3.77
CA GLU A 58 11.12 -4.40 -4.58
C GLU A 58 9.86 -4.13 -3.76
N LEU A 59 9.36 -2.90 -3.84
CA LEU A 59 8.11 -2.46 -3.22
C LEU A 59 7.11 -2.11 -4.31
N HIS A 60 6.04 -2.89 -4.41
CA HIS A 60 4.96 -2.69 -5.36
C HIS A 60 3.74 -2.14 -4.62
N LEU A 61 3.30 -0.93 -4.97
CA LEU A 61 2.14 -0.29 -4.37
C LEU A 61 1.04 -0.08 -5.42
N TYR A 62 -0.07 -0.77 -5.24
CA TYR A 62 -1.29 -0.67 -6.05
C TYR A 62 -2.31 0.26 -5.38
N GLY A 63 -3.20 0.87 -6.15
CA GLY A 63 -4.13 1.88 -5.63
C GLY A 63 -3.48 3.26 -5.48
N PHE A 64 -2.30 3.46 -6.08
CA PHE A 64 -1.44 4.57 -5.74
C PHE A 64 -1.42 5.64 -6.84
N GLY A 65 -1.90 6.84 -6.49
CA GLY A 65 -1.65 8.04 -7.30
C GLY A 65 -0.18 8.46 -7.29
N ALA A 66 0.15 9.57 -7.96
CA ALA A 66 1.51 10.09 -8.05
C ALA A 66 2.02 10.62 -6.70
N THR A 67 2.51 9.75 -5.81
CA THR A 67 3.14 10.14 -4.55
C THR A 67 4.65 10.00 -4.70
N THR A 68 5.31 11.09 -5.10
CA THR A 68 6.76 11.15 -5.38
C THR A 68 7.61 10.87 -4.15
N GLY A 69 7.12 11.19 -2.94
CA GLY A 69 7.83 11.00 -1.67
C GLY A 69 8.23 9.55 -1.38
N ILE A 70 7.31 8.59 -1.51
CA ILE A 70 7.61 7.19 -1.17
C ILE A 70 8.68 6.58 -2.09
N LYS A 71 8.74 7.02 -3.36
CA LYS A 71 9.77 6.56 -4.31
C LYS A 71 11.17 6.94 -3.82
N LYS A 72 11.32 8.15 -3.28
CA LYS A 72 12.60 8.62 -2.72
C LYS A 72 12.95 7.85 -1.44
N GLU A 73 11.98 7.66 -0.55
CA GLU A 73 12.18 6.93 0.71
C GLU A 73 12.54 5.45 0.46
N ALA A 74 11.84 4.75 -0.42
CA ALA A 74 12.13 3.35 -0.75
C ALA A 74 13.54 3.19 -1.34
N LYS A 75 13.92 4.05 -2.29
CA LYS A 75 15.27 4.04 -2.88
C LYS A 75 16.36 4.29 -1.83
N ALA A 76 16.13 5.21 -0.88
CA ALA A 76 17.08 5.49 0.20
C ALA A 76 17.30 4.27 1.12
N ARG A 77 16.34 3.35 1.19
CA ARG A 77 16.43 2.10 1.94
C ARG A 77 16.90 0.91 1.09
N GLY A 78 17.36 1.15 -0.14
CA GLY A 78 17.82 0.09 -1.06
C GLY A 78 16.69 -0.76 -1.64
N ILE A 79 15.44 -0.29 -1.59
CA ILE A 79 14.27 -0.98 -2.12
C ILE A 79 13.79 -0.28 -3.38
N LYS A 80 13.62 -1.03 -4.48
CA LYS A 80 13.17 -0.50 -5.77
C LYS A 80 11.65 -0.28 -5.76
N PRO A 81 11.14 0.96 -5.93
CA PRO A 81 9.72 1.22 -5.89
C PRO A 81 9.05 1.03 -7.26
N PHE A 82 7.94 0.32 -7.28
CA PHE A 82 7.01 0.17 -8.40
C PHE A 82 5.63 0.66 -7.96
N ILE A 83 5.15 1.70 -8.64
CA ILE A 83 3.96 2.42 -8.23
C ILE A 83 2.92 2.30 -9.35
N TYR A 84 1.77 1.74 -9.01
CA TYR A 84 0.69 1.48 -9.96
C TYR A 84 -0.47 2.43 -9.68
N PHE A 85 -1.00 3.04 -10.75
CA PHE A 85 -2.09 4.00 -10.71
C PHE A 85 -3.33 3.45 -9.96
N PRO A 86 -4.14 4.34 -9.35
CA PRO A 86 -5.32 3.91 -8.62
C PRO A 86 -6.35 3.27 -9.55
N SER A 87 -6.91 2.14 -9.14
CA SER A 87 -8.11 1.55 -9.74
C SER A 87 -9.35 2.08 -9.01
N ILE A 88 -10.51 2.10 -9.69
CA ILE A 88 -11.81 2.42 -9.08
C ILE A 88 -12.05 1.56 -7.83
N ASP A 89 -11.60 0.30 -7.88
CA ASP A 89 -11.77 -0.71 -6.83
C ASP A 89 -10.95 -0.44 -5.57
N THR A 90 -10.12 0.60 -5.57
CA THR A 90 -9.32 0.99 -4.40
C THR A 90 -9.96 2.10 -3.56
N LYS A 91 -11.12 2.60 -3.99
CA LYS A 91 -11.96 3.53 -3.21
C LYS A 91 -13.20 2.79 -2.71
N LEU A 92 -13.24 2.58 -1.40
CA LEU A 92 -14.36 1.92 -0.72
C LEU A 92 -15.32 3.00 -0.17
N ALA A 93 -16.62 2.72 -0.25
CA ALA A 93 -17.69 3.62 0.15
C ALA A 93 -17.80 3.77 1.67
#